data_AF-A0A0U3SMU1-F1
#
_entry.id   AF-A0A0U3SMU1-F1
#
_cell.length_a   1.000
_cell.length_b   1.000
_cell.length_c   1.000
_cell.angle_alpha   90.00
_cell.angle_beta   90.00
_cell.angle_gamma   90.00
#
_symmetry.space_group_name_H-M   'P 1'
#
loop_
_entity.id
_entity.type
_entity.pdbx_description
1 polymer ?
#
loop_
_entity_poly.entity_id
_entity_poly.type
_entity_poly.pdbx_seq_one_letter_code
_entity_poly.pdbx_strand_id
1 'polypeptide(L)' 'MSITLKRKAFLEEIPKVVEELIKEYGSSLKTLTIEEDEKGCYTVWATYESLTS' A
#
# COMPACT_ATOMS: atom_id res chain seq x y z
N MET A 1 -1.32 1.15 -17.09
CA MET A 1 -0.09 1.74 -16.52
C MET A 1 0.02 1.30 -15.06
N SER A 2 1.23 1.02 -14.56
CA SER A 2 1.46 0.70 -13.14
C SER A 2 1.67 1.98 -12.32
N ILE A 3 0.88 2.15 -11.26
CA ILE A 3 0.99 3.29 -10.34
C ILE A 3 1.40 2.76 -8.97
N THR A 4 2.36 3.42 -8.34
CA THR A 4 2.82 3.09 -7.00
C THR A 4 2.45 4.20 -6.02
N LEU A 5 1.81 3.83 -4.91
CA LEU A 5 1.46 4.70 -3.81
C LEU A 5 2.31 4.40 -2.59
N LYS A 6 2.54 5.45 -1.80
CA LYS A 6 3.27 5.40 -0.53
C LYS A 6 2.35 5.89 0.59
N ARG A 7 2.13 5.06 1.61
CA ARG A 7 1.41 5.40 2.84
C ARG A 7 2.33 5.16 4.04
N LYS A 8 2.46 6.14 4.92
CA LYS A 8 3.15 5.95 6.21
C LYS A 8 2.13 5.57 7.27
N ALA A 9 2.45 4.57 8.08
CA ALA A 9 1.58 4.09 9.14
C ALA A 9 2.42 3.60 10.33
N PHE A 10 1.83 3.62 11.52
CA PHE A 10 2.34 2.89 12.67
C PHE A 10 2.02 1.40 12.54
N LEU A 11 2.77 0.53 13.23
CA LEU A 11 2.60 -0.93 13.19
C LEU A 11 1.14 -1.36 13.37
N GLU A 12 0.48 -0.76 14.36
CA GLU A 12 -0.91 -1.06 14.73
C GLU A 12 -1.92 -0.64 13.64
N GLU A 13 -1.55 0.34 12.81
CA GLU A 13 -2.41 0.86 11.74
C GLU A 13 -2.16 0.20 10.38
N ILE A 14 -1.07 -0.56 10.21
CA ILE A 14 -0.77 -1.30 8.97
C ILE A 14 -1.96 -2.15 8.50
N PRO A 15 -2.60 -2.98 9.34
CA PRO A 15 -3.70 -3.83 8.89
C PRO A 15 -4.86 -3.01 8.31
N LYS A 16 -5.15 -1.87 8.92
CA LYS A 16 -6.19 -0.94 8.47
C LYS A 16 -5.84 -0.31 7.13
N VAL A 17 -4.59 0.15 6.96
CA VAL A 17 -4.11 0.72 5.70
C VAL A 17 -4.14 -0.32 4.58
N VAL A 18 -3.73 -1.55 4.87
CA VAL A 18 -3.79 -2.66 3.90
C VAL A 18 -5.24 -2.96 3.50
N GLU A 19 -6.16 -3.02 4.46
CA GLU A 19 -7.59 -3.24 4.19
C GLU A 19 -8.18 -2.13 3.29
N GLU A 20 -7.85 -0.87 3.57
CA GLU A 20 -8.29 0.25 2.72
C GLU A 20 -7.74 0.15 1.30
N LEU A 21 -6.45 -0.21 1.13
CA LEU A 21 -5.84 -0.39 -0.18
C LEU A 21 -6.47 -1.55 -0.96
N ILE A 22 -6.79 -2.66 -0.28
CA ILE A 22 -7.49 -3.80 -0.90
C ILE A 22 -8.91 -3.41 -1.29
N LYS A 23 -9.62 -2.64 -0.46
CA LYS A 23 -10.97 -2.15 -0.78
C LYS A 23 -10.96 -1.16 -1.96
N GLU A 24 -9.95 -0.30 -2.03
CA GLU A 24 -9.84 0.74 -3.06
C GLU A 24 -9.39 0.16 -4.42
N TYR A 25 -8.37 -0.71 -4.43
CA TYR A 25 -7.76 -1.20 -5.66
C TYR A 25 -8.15 -2.63 -6.02
N GLY A 26 -8.61 -3.44 -5.05
CA GLY A 26 -9.07 -4.81 -5.26
C GLY A 26 -8.12 -5.64 -6.13
N SER A 27 -8.66 -6.18 -7.22
CA SER A 27 -7.94 -7.02 -8.20
C SER A 27 -6.84 -6.29 -8.97
N SER A 28 -6.85 -4.96 -8.98
CA SER A 28 -5.82 -4.15 -9.61
C SER A 28 -4.56 -4.04 -8.76
N LEU A 29 -4.64 -4.30 -7.45
CA LEU A 29 -3.49 -4.32 -6.56
C LEU A 29 -2.58 -5.51 -6.92
N LYS A 30 -1.33 -5.23 -7.29
CA LYS A 30 -0.35 -6.25 -7.70
C LYS A 30 0.66 -6.56 -6.63
N THR A 31 1.18 -5.52 -5.99
CA THR A 31 2.26 -5.64 -5.03
C THR A 31 1.95 -4.77 -3.84
N LEU A 32 2.12 -5.33 -2.66
CA LEU A 32 2.10 -4.58 -1.41
C LEU A 32 3.38 -4.92 -0.64
N THR A 33 4.19 -3.90 -0.38
CA THR A 33 5.46 -4.02 0.33
C THR A 33 5.41 -3.15 1.57
N ILE A 34 5.88 -3.67 2.70
CA ILE A 34 5.94 -2.93 3.96
C ILE A 34 7.42 -2.84 4.33
N GLU A 35 7.92 -1.62 4.47
CA GLU A 35 9.29 -1.33 4.89
C GLU A 35 9.28 -0.64 6.25
N GLU A 36 10.13 -1.09 7.16
CA GLU A 36 10.34 -0.45 8.47
C GLU A 36 11.55 0.49 8.37
N ASP A 37 11.38 1.75 8.79
CA ASP A 37 12.47 2.71 8.96
C ASP A 37 13.12 2.54 10.35
N GLU A 38 14.38 2.96 10.51
CA GLU A 38 15.18 2.88 11.76
C GLU A 38 14.52 3.51 13.01
N LYS A 39 13.43 4.27 12.83
CA LYS A 39 12.65 4.91 13.90
C LYS A 39 11.39 4.13 14.30
N GLY A 40 11.18 2.92 13.76
CA GLY A 40 9.98 2.12 13.99
C GLY A 40 8.73 2.65 13.25
N CYS A 41 8.94 3.45 12.20
CA CYS A 41 7.86 3.87 11.31
C CYS A 41 7.76 2.89 10.14
N TYR A 42 6.54 2.58 9.70
CA TYR A 42 6.32 1.68 8.58
C TYR A 42 5.84 2.44 7.37
N THR A 43 6.44 2.13 6.24
CA THR A 43 6.03 2.61 4.93
C THR A 43 5.38 1.46 4.17
N VAL A 44 4.10 1.60 3.85
CA VAL A 44 3.35 0.70 2.99
C VAL A 44 3.41 1.23 1.55
N TRP A 45 4.01 0.44 0.67
CA TRP A 45 4.04 0.66 -0.77
C TRP A 45 3.01 -0.24 -1.43
N ALA A 46 2.15 0.35 -2.25
CA ALA A 46 1.13 -0.37 -2.99
C ALA A 46 1.27 -0.05 -4.48
N THR A 47 1.50 -1.08 -5.29
CA THR A 47 1.51 -0.97 -6.74
C THR A 47 0.24 -1.58 -7.30
N TYR A 48 -0.48 -0.81 -8.10
CA TYR A 48 -1.69 -1.25 -8.79
C TYR A 48 -1.63 -0.94 -10.27
N GLU A 49 -2.35 -1.75 -11.05
CA GLU A 49 -2.55 -1.49 -12.47
C GLU A 49 -3.76 -0.58 -12.66
N SER A 50 -3.50 0.62 -13.17
CA SER A 50 -4.55 1.49 -13.68
C SER A 50 -4.84 1.12 -15.14
N LEU A 51 -6.07 0.67 -15.38
CA LEU A 51 -6.66 0.54 -16.71
C LEU A 51 -7.12 1.93 -17.15
N THR A 52 -6.17 2.81 -17.47
CA THR A 52 -6.50 3.99 -18.29
C THR A 52 -6.82 3.47 -19.69
N SER A 53 -8.12 3.31 -19.97
CA SER A 53 -8.65 3.11 -21.32
C SER A 53 -8.94 4.46 -21.97
#